data_AF-A0A2B4R4M4-F1
#
_entry.id   AF-A0A2B4R4M4-F1
#
_cell.length_a   1.000
_cell.length_b   1.000
_cell.length_c   1.000
_cell.angle_alpha   90.00
_cell.angle_beta   90.00
_cell.angle_gamma   90.00
#
_symmetry.space_group_name_H-M   'P 1'
#
loop_
_entity.id
_entity.type
_entity.pdbx_description
1 polymer ?
#
loop_
_entity_poly.entity_id
_entity_poly.type
_entity_poly.pdbx_seq_one_letter_code
_entity_poly.pdbx_strand_id
1 'polypeptide(L)'
;GSNAITLTKLLRQLVDAGSFKNLPGGLRKKGIKQQNNDIVVGPGQFVEVDTGGEPLGEAFMPLPYSEPSQVLRELRLEIVDQCRELGSTSELGMLDSKEDIPTGTMLAALETNNRIQSAVLRSIHKSLSQELQLIDKLFRQTLEYEEFSFGENRQSIAAEDFTSEVKIIPVSDPSVNSTIQKIIKAQEMLRTAEQAPELHNMREVLRINYEAQGLSAEEIDAILPRPTEESEIPPLDPVSENINILSDTPVKAAIWQDHAAHKMVHGAFAAEHPELEAPVMAHIREHEAYEYLVQMQQIIGQELPSLEEIQNPDIQNAIALAAARGLEESGIANASTQETIDPNQLVLADIQQKEAETESKERIAKLKTETDIFKAQLDFEKEKAKIESNEDIAQLKSETELEKSSNQ
;
A
#
# COMPACT_ATOMS: atom_id res chain seq x y z
N GLY A 1 17.86 -22.56 23.73
CA GLY A 1 16.46 -22.97 23.48
C GLY A 1 16.22 -24.36 24.02
N SER A 2 15.33 -24.50 25.00
CA SER A 2 14.99 -25.79 25.63
C SER A 2 14.39 -26.77 24.60
N ASN A 3 13.52 -26.29 23.72
CA ASN A 3 12.74 -27.12 22.80
C ASN A 3 13.60 -27.85 21.75
N ALA A 4 14.60 -27.19 21.16
CA ALA A 4 15.51 -27.84 20.21
C ALA A 4 16.31 -28.99 20.86
N ILE A 5 16.73 -28.80 22.11
CA ILE A 5 17.43 -29.83 22.89
C ILE A 5 16.47 -30.99 23.18
N THR A 6 15.25 -30.70 23.59
CA THR A 6 14.20 -31.70 23.84
C THR A 6 13.83 -32.48 22.59
N LEU A 7 13.62 -31.82 21.46
CA LEU A 7 13.35 -32.44 20.15
C LEU A 7 14.47 -33.41 19.74
N THR A 8 15.72 -33.00 19.94
CA THR A 8 16.87 -33.84 19.61
C THR A 8 16.97 -35.03 20.56
N LYS A 9 16.66 -34.86 21.86
CA LYS A 9 16.60 -35.97 22.83
C LYS A 9 15.50 -36.98 22.49
N LEU A 10 14.29 -36.51 22.18
CA LEU A 10 13.16 -37.35 21.77
C LEU A 10 13.48 -38.13 20.49
N LEU A 11 14.09 -37.46 19.49
CA LEU A 11 14.54 -38.11 18.26
C LEU A 11 15.54 -39.24 18.56
N ARG A 12 16.56 -38.97 19.40
CA ARG A 12 17.55 -39.98 19.79
C ARG A 12 16.88 -41.17 20.50
N GLN A 13 16.00 -40.93 21.47
CA GLN A 13 15.29 -42.00 22.17
C GLN A 13 14.45 -42.87 21.22
N LEU A 14 13.77 -42.28 20.25
CA LEU A 14 12.99 -43.01 19.25
C LEU A 14 13.89 -43.85 18.32
N VAL A 15 15.01 -43.28 17.87
CA VAL A 15 15.98 -43.98 17.03
C VAL A 15 16.65 -45.12 17.80
N ASP A 16 17.10 -44.86 19.03
CA ASP A 16 17.74 -45.84 19.90
C ASP A 16 16.78 -47.00 20.22
N ALA A 17 15.51 -46.72 20.53
CA ALA A 17 14.49 -47.75 20.72
C ALA A 17 14.32 -48.63 19.47
N GLY A 18 14.30 -48.03 18.28
CA GLY A 18 14.24 -48.76 17.01
C GLY A 18 15.49 -49.61 16.77
N SER A 19 16.67 -49.06 17.04
CA SER A 19 17.95 -49.76 16.91
C SER A 19 18.04 -50.95 17.87
N PHE A 20 17.66 -50.80 19.14
CA PHE A 20 17.69 -51.88 20.12
C PHE A 20 16.64 -52.97 19.85
N LYS A 21 15.49 -52.61 19.27
CA LYS A 21 14.50 -53.60 18.83
C LYS A 21 14.99 -54.43 17.63
N ASN A 22 15.66 -53.79 16.67
CA ASN A 22 16.19 -54.44 15.47
C ASN A 22 17.45 -55.27 15.74
N LEU A 23 18.26 -54.86 16.72
CA LEU A 23 19.49 -55.51 17.13
C LEU A 23 19.45 -55.80 18.65
N PRO A 24 18.64 -56.78 19.10
CA PRO A 24 18.45 -57.02 20.51
C PRO A 24 19.71 -57.64 21.14
N GLY A 25 20.23 -56.96 22.18
CA GLY A 25 21.17 -57.53 23.13
C GLY A 25 20.51 -58.47 24.14
N GLY A 26 21.31 -59.23 24.88
CA GLY A 26 20.83 -60.18 25.89
C GLY A 26 21.88 -60.55 26.91
N LEU A 27 21.45 -61.25 27.95
CA LEU A 27 22.31 -61.87 28.94
C LEU A 27 22.52 -63.34 28.58
N ARG A 28 23.73 -63.82 28.85
CA ARG A 28 24.13 -65.21 28.61
C ARG A 28 24.64 -65.82 29.89
N LYS A 29 24.32 -67.09 30.13
CA LYS A 29 24.77 -67.83 31.31
C LYS A 29 26.29 -68.04 31.31
N LYS A 30 26.92 -67.87 32.47
CA LYS A 30 28.36 -68.03 32.68
C LYS A 30 28.75 -69.51 32.56
N GLY A 31 29.65 -69.83 31.62
CA GLY A 31 30.11 -71.22 31.38
C GLY A 31 30.06 -71.61 29.90
N ILE A 32 29.21 -70.98 29.12
CA ILE A 32 29.19 -71.13 27.66
C ILE A 32 30.45 -70.45 27.11
N LYS A 33 31.34 -71.19 26.45
CA LYS A 33 32.47 -70.60 25.72
C LYS A 33 32.00 -70.30 24.31
N GLN A 34 31.99 -69.04 23.93
CA GLN A 34 31.70 -68.65 22.55
C GLN A 34 32.92 -69.03 21.73
N GLN A 35 32.84 -70.11 20.95
CA GLN A 35 34.00 -70.65 20.23
C GLN A 35 34.45 -69.76 19.06
N ASN A 36 33.61 -68.84 18.58
CA ASN A 36 33.96 -67.69 17.75
C ASN A 36 32.79 -66.69 17.69
N ASN A 37 33.08 -65.40 17.53
CA ASN A 37 32.04 -64.36 17.41
C ASN A 37 31.48 -64.27 15.96
N ASP A 38 32.14 -64.91 15.00
CA ASP A 38 31.82 -64.86 13.56
C ASP A 38 31.19 -66.18 13.08
N ILE A 39 30.11 -66.61 13.75
CA ILE A 39 29.34 -67.77 13.30
C ILE A 39 28.40 -67.31 12.16
N VAL A 40 28.81 -67.55 10.92
CA VAL A 40 27.96 -67.34 9.74
C VAL A 40 27.21 -68.63 9.45
N VAL A 41 25.89 -68.61 9.61
CA VAL A 41 25.02 -69.75 9.30
C VAL A 41 24.49 -69.62 7.87
N GLY A 42 24.87 -70.53 6.98
CA GLY A 42 24.33 -70.59 5.62
C GLY A 42 22.91 -71.18 5.56
N PRO A 43 22.15 -70.95 4.48
CA PRO A 43 20.82 -71.54 4.31
C PRO A 43 20.88 -73.08 4.38
N GLY A 44 20.11 -73.67 5.30
CA GLY A 44 20.04 -75.12 5.50
C GLY A 44 21.17 -75.75 6.33
N GLN A 45 22.09 -74.93 6.86
CA GLN A 45 23.18 -75.40 7.71
C GLN A 45 22.80 -75.31 9.19
N PHE A 46 23.03 -76.38 9.94
CA PHE A 46 22.96 -76.36 11.41
C PHE A 46 24.39 -76.33 11.94
N VAL A 47 24.73 -75.26 12.66
CA VAL A 47 26.05 -75.09 13.27
C VAL A 47 25.97 -75.59 14.71
N GLU A 48 26.95 -76.39 15.12
CA GLU A 48 27.04 -76.91 16.48
C GLU A 48 27.51 -75.81 17.44
N VAL A 49 26.80 -75.65 18.56
CA VAL A 49 27.13 -74.69 19.61
C VAL A 49 27.21 -75.44 20.93
N ASP A 50 28.31 -75.26 21.66
CA ASP A 50 28.50 -75.88 22.97
C ASP A 50 27.70 -75.13 24.03
N THR A 51 26.54 -75.68 24.40
CA THR A 51 25.64 -75.12 25.42
C THR A 51 25.89 -75.66 26.83
N GLY A 52 26.94 -76.46 27.04
CA GLY A 52 27.25 -77.04 28.36
C GLY A 52 26.18 -77.97 28.92
N GLY A 53 25.31 -78.53 28.07
CA GLY A 53 24.27 -79.50 28.44
C GLY A 53 22.87 -78.92 28.66
N GLU A 54 22.67 -77.61 28.50
CA GLU A 54 21.37 -76.95 28.67
C GLU A 54 20.72 -76.57 27.33
N PRO A 55 19.38 -76.45 27.26
CA PRO A 55 18.69 -75.99 26.06
C PRO A 55 19.15 -74.58 25.65
N LEU A 56 19.41 -74.39 24.34
CA LEU A 56 19.89 -73.11 23.80
C LEU A 56 18.96 -71.92 24.13
N GLY A 57 17.65 -72.16 24.25
CA GLY A 57 16.68 -71.12 24.60
C GLY A 57 16.74 -70.66 26.07
N GLU A 58 17.24 -71.49 26.98
CA GLU A 58 17.41 -71.16 28.41
C GLU A 58 18.79 -70.55 28.69
N ALA A 59 19.75 -70.79 27.80
CA ALA A 59 21.11 -70.28 27.86
C ALA A 59 21.23 -68.77 27.55
N PHE A 60 20.26 -68.21 26.81
CA PHE A 60 20.23 -66.83 26.36
C PHE A 60 18.92 -66.14 26.75
N MET A 61 19.00 -65.01 27.43
CA MET A 61 17.85 -64.18 27.77
C MET A 61 17.97 -62.84 27.02
N PRO A 62 17.18 -62.57 25.97
CA PRO A 62 17.18 -61.25 25.34
C PRO A 62 16.66 -60.20 26.32
N LEU A 63 17.21 -59.00 26.26
CA LEU A 63 16.66 -57.89 27.03
C LEU A 63 15.32 -57.46 26.43
N PRO A 64 14.31 -57.11 27.26
CA PRO A 64 13.01 -56.70 26.77
C PRO A 64 13.07 -55.26 26.22
N TYR A 65 13.42 -55.11 24.94
CA TYR A 65 13.37 -53.82 24.26
C TYR A 65 11.97 -53.52 23.73
N SER A 66 11.46 -52.35 24.06
CA SER A 66 10.20 -51.83 23.52
C SER A 66 10.41 -51.23 22.13
N GLU A 67 9.36 -51.25 21.31
CA GLU A 67 9.33 -50.53 20.04
C GLU A 67 9.33 -49.01 20.26
N PRO A 68 9.71 -48.21 19.25
CA PRO A 68 9.61 -46.75 19.31
C PRO A 68 8.21 -46.32 19.74
N SER A 69 8.12 -45.58 20.85
CA SER A 69 6.83 -45.17 21.40
C SER A 69 6.11 -44.19 20.47
N GLN A 70 4.87 -44.52 20.10
CA GLN A 70 4.01 -43.65 19.32
C GLN A 70 3.69 -42.34 20.06
N VAL A 71 3.51 -42.40 21.39
CA VAL A 71 3.26 -41.22 22.23
C VAL A 71 4.45 -40.26 22.21
N LEU A 72 5.69 -40.77 22.25
CA LEU A 72 6.88 -39.92 22.14
C LEU A 72 7.01 -39.30 20.75
N ARG A 73 6.56 -39.99 19.69
CA ARG A 73 6.51 -39.45 18.34
C ARG A 73 5.47 -38.33 18.24
N GLU A 74 4.29 -38.50 18.81
CA GLU A 74 3.23 -37.49 18.83
C GLU A 74 3.68 -36.23 19.60
N LEU A 75 4.22 -36.40 20.81
CA LEU A 75 4.79 -35.29 21.58
C LEU A 75 5.92 -34.57 20.80
N ARG A 76 6.77 -35.32 20.10
CA ARG A 76 7.82 -34.72 19.25
C ARG A 76 7.21 -33.87 18.13
N LEU A 77 6.15 -34.36 17.46
CA LEU A 77 5.48 -33.61 16.40
C LEU A 77 4.83 -32.34 16.94
N GLU A 78 4.14 -32.41 18.07
CA GLU A 78 3.55 -31.25 18.74
C GLU A 78 4.61 -30.17 19.06
N ILE A 79 5.75 -30.57 19.61
CA ILE A 79 6.85 -29.63 19.90
C ILE A 79 7.46 -29.07 18.60
N VAL A 80 7.51 -29.86 17.51
CA VAL A 80 7.95 -29.36 16.20
C VAL A 80 6.97 -28.29 15.70
N ASP A 81 5.67 -28.52 15.80
CA ASP A 81 4.65 -27.57 15.36
C ASP A 81 4.69 -26.28 16.18
N GLN A 82 4.83 -26.37 17.51
CA GLN A 82 5.05 -25.20 18.37
C GLN A 82 6.34 -24.45 18.00
N CYS A 83 7.43 -25.16 17.69
CA CYS A 83 8.67 -24.52 17.24
C CYS A 83 8.50 -23.87 15.87
N ARG A 84 7.71 -24.47 14.98
CA ARG A 84 7.40 -23.92 13.67
C ARG A 84 6.61 -22.64 13.83
N GLU A 85 5.57 -22.61 14.63
CA GLU A 85 4.77 -21.41 14.92
C GLU A 85 5.64 -20.25 15.45
N LEU A 86 6.52 -20.54 16.40
CA LEU A 86 7.48 -19.56 16.93
C LEU A 86 8.48 -19.05 15.87
N GLY A 87 8.86 -19.90 14.92
CA GLY A 87 9.76 -19.53 13.82
C GLY A 87 9.04 -18.93 12.60
N SER A 88 7.75 -19.22 12.43
CA SER A 88 6.95 -18.90 11.26
C SER A 88 6.05 -17.69 11.46
N THR A 89 6.51 -16.72 12.25
CA THR A 89 6.10 -15.30 12.14
C THR A 89 6.43 -14.70 10.75
N SER A 90 6.33 -15.49 9.68
CA SER A 90 6.51 -15.06 8.31
C SER A 90 5.23 -14.34 7.93
N GLU A 91 5.37 -13.04 7.67
CA GLU A 91 4.28 -12.14 7.30
C GLU A 91 3.50 -12.63 6.04
N LEU A 92 4.08 -13.60 5.30
CA LEU A 92 3.57 -14.13 4.03
C LEU A 92 2.32 -15.02 4.16
N GLY A 93 2.10 -15.70 5.29
CA GLY A 93 0.96 -16.63 5.44
C GLY A 93 -0.40 -15.93 5.49
N MET A 94 -0.42 -14.62 5.75
CA MET A 94 -1.64 -13.85 5.93
C MET A 94 -2.11 -13.16 4.63
N LEU A 95 -1.24 -13.00 3.63
CA LEU A 95 -1.64 -12.54 2.30
C LEU A 95 -2.50 -13.59 1.56
N ASP A 96 -2.28 -14.87 1.87
CA ASP A 96 -2.98 -16.01 1.25
C ASP A 96 -4.36 -16.28 1.90
N SER A 97 -4.67 -15.59 3.01
CA SER A 97 -5.86 -15.83 3.81
C SER A 97 -7.00 -14.88 3.43
N LYS A 98 -7.69 -15.20 2.32
CA LYS A 98 -8.99 -14.65 1.87
C LYS A 98 -9.06 -13.11 1.71
N GLU A 99 -9.44 -12.69 0.51
CA GLU A 99 -9.65 -11.31 0.02
C GLU A 99 -10.64 -10.44 0.84
N ASP A 100 -11.20 -10.93 1.97
CA ASP A 100 -12.28 -10.27 2.71
C ASP A 100 -11.92 -9.84 4.15
N ILE A 101 -10.67 -10.00 4.61
CA ILE A 101 -10.31 -9.54 5.95
C ILE A 101 -10.23 -8.00 5.95
N PRO A 102 -10.96 -7.29 6.83
CA PRO A 102 -10.85 -5.84 6.92
C PRO A 102 -9.40 -5.41 7.18
N THR A 103 -8.96 -4.37 6.46
CA THR A 103 -7.60 -3.79 6.50
C THR A 103 -7.10 -3.55 7.93
N GLY A 104 -7.99 -3.10 8.83
CA GLY A 104 -7.67 -2.89 10.25
C GLY A 104 -7.37 -4.18 11.02
N THR A 105 -8.14 -5.25 10.80
CA THR A 105 -7.92 -6.56 11.42
C THR A 105 -6.62 -7.18 10.89
N MET A 106 -6.36 -7.03 9.59
CA MET A 106 -5.13 -7.46 8.94
C MET A 106 -3.91 -6.77 9.55
N LEU A 107 -3.97 -5.44 9.72
CA LEU A 107 -2.90 -4.66 10.33
C LEU A 107 -2.65 -5.07 11.80
N ALA A 108 -3.71 -5.28 12.57
CA ALA A 108 -3.63 -5.70 13.97
C ALA A 108 -3.01 -7.10 14.11
N ALA A 109 -3.35 -8.03 13.23
CA ALA A 109 -2.76 -9.36 13.18
C ALA A 109 -1.27 -9.31 12.82
N LEU A 110 -0.88 -8.50 11.84
CA LEU A 110 0.54 -8.27 11.51
C LEU A 110 1.31 -7.68 12.68
N GLU A 111 0.76 -6.67 13.36
CA GLU A 111 1.43 -6.05 14.50
C GLU A 111 1.64 -7.05 15.65
N THR A 112 0.63 -7.89 15.92
CA THR A 112 0.72 -8.94 16.94
C THR A 112 1.80 -9.96 16.60
N ASN A 113 1.85 -10.42 15.35
CA ASN A 113 2.85 -11.39 14.87
C ASN A 113 4.26 -10.80 14.86
N ASN A 114 4.41 -9.53 14.44
CA ASN A 114 5.70 -8.85 14.35
C ASN A 114 6.22 -8.34 15.70
N ARG A 115 5.46 -8.45 16.80
CA ARG A 115 5.87 -7.96 18.13
C ARG A 115 7.18 -8.58 18.60
N ILE A 116 7.37 -9.88 18.38
CA ILE A 116 8.58 -10.60 18.79
C ILE A 116 9.78 -10.14 17.96
N GLN A 117 9.64 -10.12 16.63
CA GLN A 117 10.70 -9.67 15.72
C GLN A 117 11.10 -8.21 16.00
N SER A 118 10.12 -7.33 16.19
CA SER A 118 10.34 -5.92 16.53
C SER A 118 11.10 -5.78 17.85
N ALA A 119 10.79 -6.58 18.87
CA ALA A 119 11.52 -6.58 20.14
C ALA A 119 12.99 -7.01 19.96
N VAL A 120 13.24 -8.04 19.15
CA VAL A 120 14.61 -8.49 18.81
C VAL A 120 15.36 -7.40 18.05
N LEU A 121 14.76 -6.80 17.02
CA LEU A 121 15.35 -5.72 16.26
C LEU A 121 15.64 -4.50 17.13
N ARG A 122 14.76 -4.11 18.06
CA ARG A 122 15.03 -3.05 19.04
C ARG A 122 16.21 -3.38 19.95
N SER A 123 16.35 -4.63 20.37
CA SER A 123 17.49 -5.08 21.16
C SER A 123 18.79 -4.97 20.38
N ILE A 124 18.80 -5.40 19.12
CA ILE A 124 19.96 -5.30 18.21
C ILE A 124 20.29 -3.83 17.95
N HIS A 125 19.30 -3.01 17.62
CA HIS A 125 19.45 -1.57 17.41
C HIS A 125 20.07 -0.88 18.62
N LYS A 126 19.60 -1.21 19.83
CA LYS A 126 20.17 -0.68 21.08
C LYS A 126 21.62 -1.12 21.28
N SER A 127 21.93 -2.39 21.01
CA SER A 127 23.29 -2.93 21.09
C SER A 127 24.22 -2.22 20.12
N LEU A 128 23.82 -2.09 18.85
CA LEU A 128 24.59 -1.40 17.82
C LEU A 128 24.77 0.09 18.13
N SER A 129 23.74 0.75 18.65
CA SER A 129 23.83 2.15 19.10
C SER A 129 24.88 2.33 20.19
N GLN A 130 24.93 1.40 21.16
CA GLN A 130 25.93 1.43 22.23
C GLN A 130 27.34 1.16 21.67
N GLU A 131 27.48 0.21 20.76
CA GLU A 131 28.75 -0.12 20.12
C GLU A 131 29.32 1.05 19.33
N LEU A 132 28.52 1.70 18.47
CA LEU A 132 28.95 2.87 17.69
C LEU A 132 29.36 4.03 18.60
N GLN A 133 28.66 4.25 19.72
CA GLN A 133 29.04 5.26 20.71
C GLN A 133 30.32 4.90 21.48
N LEU A 134 30.60 3.62 21.68
CA LEU A 134 31.88 3.20 22.27
C LEU A 134 33.03 3.41 21.29
N ILE A 135 32.81 3.15 20.00
CA ILE A 135 33.79 3.41 18.94
C ILE A 135 34.10 4.92 18.85
N ASP A 136 33.08 5.78 18.84
CA ASP A 136 33.24 7.25 18.89
C ASP A 136 34.10 7.69 20.09
N LYS A 137 33.78 7.17 21.28
CA LYS A 137 34.55 7.48 22.50
C LYS A 137 35.99 6.99 22.42
N LEU A 138 36.22 5.83 21.81
CA LEU A 138 37.55 5.26 21.66
C LEU A 138 38.38 6.13 20.70
N PHE A 139 37.85 6.47 19.53
CA PHE A 139 38.54 7.34 18.58
C PHE A 139 38.85 8.72 19.14
N ARG A 140 37.93 9.33 19.92
CA ARG A 140 38.23 10.59 20.63
C ARG A 140 39.44 10.48 21.56
N GLN A 141 39.72 9.31 22.13
CA GLN A 141 40.82 9.12 23.08
C GLN A 141 42.12 8.67 22.42
N THR A 142 42.04 7.90 21.34
CA THR A 142 43.21 7.20 20.77
C THR A 142 43.63 7.72 19.40
N LEU A 143 42.78 8.44 18.68
CA LEU A 143 43.07 8.85 17.31
C LEU A 143 43.92 10.14 17.29
N GLU A 144 45.19 10.05 16.90
CA GLU A 144 46.06 11.22 16.84
C GLU A 144 45.83 12.02 15.54
N TYR A 145 46.09 11.39 14.40
CA TYR A 145 45.88 11.96 13.07
C TYR A 145 45.97 10.84 12.03
N GLU A 146 44.96 10.69 11.18
CA GLU A 146 44.95 9.69 10.12
C GLU A 146 44.46 10.30 8.79
N GLU A 147 45.23 10.08 7.72
CA GLU A 147 44.85 10.48 6.36
C GLU A 147 44.30 9.29 5.59
N PHE A 148 43.16 9.47 4.94
CA PHE A 148 42.56 8.46 4.09
C PHE A 148 42.04 9.09 2.79
N SER A 149 41.95 8.27 1.74
CA SER A 149 41.47 8.70 0.43
C SER A 149 40.18 7.98 0.06
N PHE A 150 39.14 8.73 -0.28
CA PHE A 150 37.91 8.20 -0.85
C PHE A 150 37.79 8.69 -2.30
N GLY A 151 38.11 7.83 -3.26
CA GLY A 151 38.26 8.22 -4.66
C GLY A 151 39.45 9.18 -4.87
N GLU A 152 39.22 10.33 -5.51
CA GLU A 152 40.24 11.37 -5.71
C GLU A 152 40.37 12.35 -4.54
N ASN A 153 39.46 12.29 -3.57
CA ASN A 153 39.47 13.20 -2.41
C ASN A 153 40.32 12.60 -1.29
N ARG A 154 41.37 13.34 -0.92
CA ARG A 154 42.12 13.11 0.33
C ARG A 154 41.41 13.82 1.48
N GLN A 155 41.11 13.07 2.52
CA GLN A 155 40.55 13.59 3.75
C GLN A 155 41.46 13.20 4.92
N SER A 156 41.53 14.06 5.92
CA SER A 156 42.23 13.82 7.18
C SER A 156 41.21 13.83 8.30
N ILE A 157 41.40 12.95 9.28
CA ILE A 157 40.58 12.90 10.48
C ILE A 157 41.47 12.92 11.73
N ALA A 158 41.08 13.71 12.72
CA ALA A 158 41.76 13.84 14.00
C ALA A 158 40.79 13.62 15.16
N ALA A 159 41.30 13.38 16.38
CA ALA A 159 40.45 13.26 17.57
C ALA A 159 39.55 14.48 17.81
N GLU A 160 39.97 15.67 17.35
CA GLU A 160 39.22 16.92 17.47
C GLU A 160 37.89 16.92 16.69
N ASP A 161 37.80 16.13 15.61
CA ASP A 161 36.59 16.02 14.78
C ASP A 161 35.47 15.26 15.51
N PHE A 162 35.82 14.39 16.46
CA PHE A 162 34.88 13.62 17.27
C PHE A 162 34.42 14.43 18.48
N THR A 163 33.38 15.25 18.32
CA THR A 163 32.84 16.10 19.40
C THR A 163 31.75 15.40 20.22
N SER A 164 31.66 15.72 21.52
CA SER A 164 30.67 15.11 22.43
C SER A 164 29.22 15.55 22.20
N GLU A 165 29.03 16.58 21.39
CA GLU A 165 27.71 17.10 21.00
C GLU A 165 27.06 16.27 19.89
N VAL A 166 27.88 15.52 19.14
CA VAL A 166 27.42 14.65 18.06
C VAL A 166 27.17 13.26 18.61
N LYS A 167 25.97 12.71 18.34
CA LYS A 167 25.58 11.36 18.74
C LYS A 167 25.36 10.49 17.52
N ILE A 168 26.15 9.42 17.39
CA ILE A 168 25.97 8.42 16.34
C ILE A 168 24.80 7.51 16.71
N ILE A 169 23.86 7.38 15.77
CA ILE A 169 22.67 6.53 15.88
C ILE A 169 22.56 5.74 14.57
N PRO A 170 22.32 4.43 14.61
CA PRO A 170 22.09 3.65 13.40
C PRO A 170 20.79 4.09 12.71
N VAL A 171 20.77 4.01 11.37
CA VAL A 171 19.64 4.45 10.54
C VAL A 171 18.43 3.51 10.65
N SER A 172 18.62 2.29 11.17
CA SER A 172 17.55 1.32 11.30
C SER A 172 16.52 1.78 12.33
N ASP A 173 15.31 2.13 11.90
CA ASP A 173 14.22 2.39 12.82
C ASP A 173 13.33 1.14 12.97
N PRO A 174 13.41 0.42 14.11
CA PRO A 174 12.60 -0.77 14.37
C PRO A 174 11.13 -0.44 14.67
N SER A 175 10.72 0.83 14.56
CA SER A 175 9.33 1.28 14.63
C SER A 175 8.74 1.64 13.26
N VAL A 176 9.56 1.70 12.20
CA VAL A 176 9.07 1.97 10.84
C VAL A 176 8.24 0.79 10.34
N ASN A 177 7.06 1.11 9.83
CA ASN A 177 6.08 0.18 9.27
C ASN A 177 6.76 -0.84 8.35
N SER A 178 6.44 -2.13 8.51
CA SER A 178 6.96 -3.15 7.60
C SER A 178 6.51 -2.86 6.16
N THR A 179 7.26 -3.35 5.17
CA THR A 179 6.93 -3.18 3.75
C THR A 179 5.47 -3.58 3.47
N ILE A 180 4.99 -4.62 4.15
CA ILE A 180 3.60 -5.09 4.01
C ILE A 180 2.60 -4.09 4.57
N GLN A 181 2.90 -3.45 5.70
CA GLN A 181 2.03 -2.39 6.23
C GLN A 181 1.98 -1.18 5.28
N LYS A 182 3.08 -0.86 4.57
CA LYS A 182 3.08 0.18 3.53
C LYS A 182 2.20 -0.22 2.35
N ILE A 183 2.31 -1.47 1.88
CA ILE A 183 1.49 -2.00 0.79
C ILE A 183 0.00 -1.95 1.15
N ILE A 184 -0.39 -2.45 2.32
CA ILE A 184 -1.79 -2.46 2.78
C ILE A 184 -2.36 -1.04 2.83
N LYS A 185 -1.61 -0.08 3.39
CA LYS A 185 -2.04 1.33 3.42
C LYS A 185 -2.18 1.92 2.01
N ALA A 186 -1.26 1.62 1.11
CA ALA A 186 -1.29 2.13 -0.25
C ALA A 186 -2.41 1.50 -1.10
N GLN A 187 -2.74 0.23 -0.86
CA GLN A 187 -3.91 -0.43 -1.45
C GLN A 187 -5.23 0.19 -0.94
N GLU A 188 -5.34 0.46 0.36
CA GLU A 188 -6.52 1.12 0.93
C GLU A 188 -6.68 2.57 0.43
N MET A 189 -5.56 3.28 0.29
CA MET A 189 -5.55 4.62 -0.31
C MET A 189 -6.06 4.58 -1.75
N LEU A 190 -5.59 3.61 -2.55
CA LEU A 190 -6.07 3.41 -3.92
C LEU A 190 -7.57 3.13 -3.95
N ARG A 191 -8.06 2.20 -3.12
CA ARG A 191 -9.49 1.87 -3.00
C ARG A 191 -10.35 3.08 -2.62
N THR A 192 -9.84 3.94 -1.73
CA THR A 192 -10.53 5.17 -1.32
C THR A 192 -10.56 6.19 -2.46
N ALA A 193 -9.43 6.35 -3.16
CA ALA A 193 -9.32 7.28 -4.27
C ALA A 193 -10.17 6.84 -5.48
N GLU A 194 -10.33 5.54 -5.72
CA GLU A 194 -11.22 4.98 -6.73
C GLU A 194 -12.71 5.30 -6.49
N GLN A 195 -13.12 5.54 -5.24
CA GLN A 195 -14.51 5.90 -4.91
C GLN A 195 -14.86 7.34 -5.30
N ALA A 196 -13.87 8.23 -5.34
CA ALA A 196 -14.03 9.63 -5.73
C ALA A 196 -12.80 10.12 -6.51
N PRO A 197 -12.61 9.67 -7.77
CA PRO A 197 -11.44 10.02 -8.57
C PRO A 197 -11.31 11.52 -8.83
N GLU A 198 -12.43 12.25 -8.86
CA GLU A 198 -12.47 13.69 -9.09
C GLU A 198 -11.90 14.52 -7.92
N LEU A 199 -11.88 13.97 -6.70
CA LEU A 199 -11.36 14.65 -5.50
C LEU A 199 -9.88 14.32 -5.23
N HIS A 200 -9.32 13.31 -5.91
CA HIS A 200 -8.00 12.77 -5.61
C HIS A 200 -7.07 12.86 -6.82
N ASN A 201 -5.80 13.20 -6.57
CA ASN A 201 -4.78 13.10 -7.61
C ASN A 201 -4.44 11.62 -7.83
N MET A 202 -5.10 11.01 -8.81
CA MET A 202 -4.94 9.58 -9.06
C MET A 202 -3.52 9.18 -9.44
N ARG A 203 -2.79 10.05 -10.13
CA ARG A 203 -1.38 9.81 -10.50
C ARG A 203 -0.51 9.65 -9.25
N GLU A 204 -0.71 10.53 -8.27
CA GLU A 204 0.08 10.49 -7.04
C GLU A 204 -0.31 9.29 -6.15
N VAL A 205 -1.61 8.96 -6.09
CA VAL A 205 -2.08 7.76 -5.37
C VAL A 205 -1.47 6.49 -5.97
N LEU A 206 -1.44 6.37 -7.30
CA LEU A 206 -0.80 5.24 -7.99
C LEU A 206 0.71 5.22 -7.79
N ARG A 207 1.38 6.37 -7.81
CA ARG A 207 2.82 6.49 -7.50
C ARG A 207 3.13 5.94 -6.11
N ILE A 208 2.38 6.36 -5.08
CA ILE A 208 2.53 5.88 -3.70
C ILE A 208 2.33 4.36 -3.64
N ASN A 209 1.38 3.82 -4.41
CA ASN A 209 1.14 2.39 -4.48
C ASN A 209 2.33 1.61 -5.09
N TYR A 210 2.88 2.08 -6.21
CA TYR A 210 4.06 1.46 -6.83
C TYR A 210 5.32 1.59 -5.97
N GLU A 211 5.51 2.73 -5.29
CA GLU A 211 6.62 2.91 -4.35
C GLU A 211 6.51 1.93 -3.16
N ALA A 212 5.29 1.72 -2.65
CA ALA A 212 5.05 0.75 -1.58
C ALA A 212 5.34 -0.69 -2.01
N GLN A 213 5.15 -1.02 -3.29
CA GLN A 213 5.53 -2.32 -3.87
C GLN A 213 7.04 -2.46 -4.12
N GLY A 214 7.80 -1.36 -4.02
CA GLY A 214 9.26 -1.35 -4.13
C GLY A 214 9.81 -1.01 -5.52
N LEU A 215 9.00 -0.42 -6.41
CA LEU A 215 9.49 0.08 -7.69
C LEU A 215 10.34 1.34 -7.48
N SER A 216 11.38 1.51 -8.31
CA SER A 216 12.21 2.71 -8.31
C SER A 216 11.49 3.90 -8.98
N ALA A 217 11.92 5.13 -8.67
CA ALA A 217 11.33 6.34 -9.26
C ALA A 217 11.39 6.33 -10.79
N GLU A 218 12.47 5.80 -11.36
CA GLU A 218 12.65 5.67 -12.83
C GLU A 218 11.62 4.72 -13.46
N GLU A 219 11.36 3.57 -12.81
CA GLU A 219 10.35 2.61 -13.26
C GLU A 219 8.94 3.17 -13.12
N ILE A 220 8.67 3.89 -12.03
CA ILE A 220 7.37 4.51 -11.79
C ILE A 220 7.08 5.60 -12.83
N ASP A 221 8.06 6.45 -13.14
CA ASP A 221 7.92 7.51 -14.13
C ASP A 221 7.84 6.97 -15.58
N ALA A 222 8.29 5.73 -15.82
CA ALA A 222 8.09 5.03 -17.09
C ALA A 222 6.67 4.43 -17.21
N ILE A 223 6.06 4.01 -16.08
CA ILE A 223 4.72 3.41 -16.04
C ILE A 223 3.64 4.49 -16.01
N LEU A 224 3.79 5.49 -15.16
CA LEU A 224 2.83 6.57 -15.04
C LEU A 224 2.98 7.50 -16.24
N PRO A 225 1.86 7.96 -16.83
CA PRO A 225 1.94 9.05 -17.79
C PRO A 225 2.70 10.20 -17.12
N ARG A 226 3.64 10.78 -17.87
CA ARG A 226 4.31 12.01 -17.44
C ARG A 226 3.22 12.99 -17.03
N PRO A 227 3.43 13.77 -15.95
CA PRO A 227 2.48 14.82 -15.63
C PRO A 227 2.26 15.56 -16.95
N THR A 228 1.01 15.69 -17.36
CA THR A 228 0.65 16.78 -18.25
C THR A 228 0.98 18.04 -17.45
N GLU A 229 2.26 18.43 -17.42
CA GLU A 229 2.57 19.82 -17.72
C GLU A 229 1.68 20.08 -18.92
N GLU A 230 0.72 20.98 -18.74
CA GLU A 230 -0.03 21.57 -19.84
C GLU A 230 1.03 21.82 -20.91
N SER A 231 1.19 20.91 -21.88
CA SER A 231 2.17 21.11 -22.92
C SER A 231 1.64 22.37 -23.52
N GLU A 232 2.33 23.50 -23.33
CA GLU A 232 1.82 24.80 -23.76
C GLU A 232 1.50 24.59 -25.24
N ILE A 233 0.21 24.37 -25.55
CA ILE A 233 -0.20 23.99 -26.89
C ILE A 233 0.18 25.24 -27.67
N PRO A 234 1.20 25.17 -28.55
CA PRO A 234 1.68 26.38 -29.16
C PRO A 234 0.52 26.93 -30.00
N PRO A 235 0.19 28.22 -29.87
CA PRO A 235 -0.75 28.84 -30.79
C PRO A 235 -0.15 28.75 -32.19
N LEU A 236 -0.89 28.15 -33.13
CA LEU A 236 -0.43 27.90 -34.49
C LEU A 236 -1.22 28.80 -35.46
N ASP A 237 -0.98 28.63 -36.77
CA ASP A 237 -1.80 29.27 -37.78
C ASP A 237 -3.14 28.51 -37.96
N PRO A 238 -4.20 29.14 -38.49
CA PRO A 238 -5.53 28.54 -38.51
C PRO A 238 -5.60 27.28 -39.40
N VAL A 239 -4.69 27.14 -40.36
CA VAL A 239 -4.65 25.95 -41.23
C VAL A 239 -4.04 24.78 -40.47
N SER A 240 -2.94 25.00 -39.76
CA SER A 240 -2.32 23.98 -38.89
C SER A 240 -3.26 23.56 -37.75
N GLU A 241 -4.02 24.51 -37.18
CA GLU A 241 -5.03 24.22 -36.16
C GLU A 241 -6.15 23.34 -36.71
N ASN A 242 -6.65 23.60 -37.93
CA ASN A 242 -7.64 22.73 -38.58
C ASN A 242 -7.11 21.30 -38.80
N ILE A 243 -5.84 21.14 -39.15
CA ILE A 243 -5.19 19.82 -39.28
C ILE A 243 -5.11 19.12 -37.92
N ASN A 244 -4.84 19.85 -36.85
CA ASN A 244 -4.80 19.31 -35.48
C ASN A 244 -6.19 18.88 -35.02
N ILE A 245 -7.23 19.68 -35.31
CA ILE A 245 -8.63 19.34 -35.02
C ILE A 245 -9.04 18.07 -35.77
N LEU A 246 -8.64 17.89 -37.04
CA LEU A 246 -8.86 16.64 -37.79
C LEU A 246 -8.16 15.43 -37.17
N SER A 247 -7.08 15.65 -36.42
CA SER A 247 -6.24 14.61 -35.82
C SER A 247 -6.53 14.42 -34.33
N ASP A 248 -7.65 14.93 -33.81
CA ASP A 248 -8.03 14.94 -32.39
C ASP A 248 -6.93 15.49 -31.46
N THR A 249 -6.11 16.40 -31.98
CA THR A 249 -5.04 17.08 -31.23
C THR A 249 -5.57 18.43 -30.75
N PRO A 250 -5.41 18.78 -29.46
CA PRO A 250 -5.97 20.02 -28.92
C PRO A 250 -5.25 21.25 -29.50
N VAL A 251 -6.00 22.35 -29.64
CA VAL A 251 -5.55 23.66 -30.16
C VAL A 251 -5.82 24.76 -29.14
N LYS A 252 -5.12 25.89 -29.21
CA LYS A 252 -5.24 27.00 -28.26
C LYS A 252 -4.99 28.35 -28.94
N ALA A 253 -5.90 29.29 -28.74
CA ALA A 253 -5.73 30.66 -29.26
C ALA A 253 -4.78 31.50 -28.39
N ALA A 254 -4.14 32.50 -29.00
CA ALA A 254 -3.26 33.45 -28.31
C ALA A 254 -3.58 34.90 -28.68
N ILE A 255 -3.46 35.80 -27.68
CA ILE A 255 -3.87 37.22 -27.74
C ILE A 255 -3.31 37.99 -28.95
N TRP A 256 -2.12 37.63 -29.45
CA TRP A 256 -1.45 38.34 -30.54
C TRP A 256 -1.97 37.98 -31.95
N GLN A 257 -2.75 36.90 -32.08
CA GLN A 257 -3.29 36.45 -33.37
C GLN A 257 -4.39 37.40 -33.87
N ASP A 258 -4.55 37.50 -35.20
CA ASP A 258 -5.73 38.14 -35.79
C ASP A 258 -6.95 37.22 -35.62
N HIS A 259 -7.76 37.53 -34.60
CA HIS A 259 -8.93 36.74 -34.23
C HIS A 259 -10.04 36.80 -35.28
N ALA A 260 -10.24 37.94 -35.94
CA ALA A 260 -11.27 38.08 -36.97
C ALA A 260 -10.95 37.17 -38.18
N ALA A 261 -9.68 37.15 -38.60
CA ALA A 261 -9.22 36.26 -39.65
C ALA A 261 -9.28 34.77 -39.26
N HIS A 262 -8.86 34.41 -38.04
CA HIS A 262 -8.94 33.02 -37.54
C HIS A 262 -10.38 32.50 -37.51
N LYS A 263 -11.33 33.28 -36.94
CA LYS A 263 -12.74 32.89 -36.89
C LYS A 263 -13.34 32.68 -38.28
N MET A 264 -12.92 33.47 -39.27
CA MET A 264 -13.40 33.29 -40.65
C MET A 264 -12.92 31.96 -41.24
N VAL A 265 -11.66 31.58 -41.02
CA VAL A 265 -11.09 30.32 -41.51
C VAL A 265 -11.68 29.12 -40.79
N HIS A 266 -11.79 29.18 -39.47
CA HIS A 266 -12.43 28.14 -38.64
C HIS A 266 -13.92 28.00 -38.96
N GLY A 267 -14.62 29.11 -39.20
CA GLY A 267 -16.03 29.10 -39.61
C GLY A 267 -16.25 28.47 -40.99
N ALA A 268 -15.36 28.71 -41.95
CA ALA A 268 -15.39 28.03 -43.24
C ALA A 268 -15.11 26.52 -43.10
N PHE A 269 -14.15 26.16 -42.25
CA PHE A 269 -13.81 24.76 -41.95
C PHE A 269 -14.96 24.01 -41.27
N ALA A 270 -15.64 24.62 -40.29
CA ALA A 270 -16.83 24.03 -39.66
C ALA A 270 -17.98 23.80 -40.65
N ALA A 271 -18.14 24.66 -41.66
CA ALA A 271 -19.14 24.50 -42.70
C ALA A 271 -18.83 23.34 -43.67
N GLU A 272 -17.54 23.06 -43.90
CA GLU A 272 -17.07 21.92 -44.71
C GLU A 272 -17.10 20.59 -43.93
N HIS A 273 -16.96 20.65 -42.60
CA HIS A 273 -16.91 19.50 -41.70
C HIS A 273 -17.93 19.59 -40.54
N PRO A 274 -19.23 19.37 -40.82
CA PRO A 274 -20.29 19.43 -39.79
C PRO A 274 -20.06 18.49 -38.60
N GLU A 275 -19.33 17.39 -38.80
CA GLU A 275 -18.95 16.44 -37.74
C GLU A 275 -17.97 17.02 -36.71
N LEU A 276 -17.22 18.06 -37.05
CA LEU A 276 -16.25 18.74 -36.18
C LEU A 276 -16.74 20.12 -35.72
N GLU A 277 -18.03 20.43 -35.89
CA GLU A 277 -18.58 21.73 -35.52
C GLU A 277 -18.38 22.05 -34.02
N ALA A 278 -18.58 21.07 -33.14
CA ALA A 278 -18.43 21.26 -31.69
C ALA A 278 -17.01 21.69 -31.25
N PRO A 279 -15.92 20.97 -31.59
CA PRO A 279 -14.57 21.39 -31.23
C PRO A 279 -14.14 22.68 -31.92
N VAL A 280 -14.53 22.90 -33.19
CA VAL A 280 -14.21 24.14 -33.91
C VAL A 280 -14.91 25.35 -33.28
N MET A 281 -16.19 25.21 -32.92
CA MET A 281 -16.94 26.27 -32.23
C MET A 281 -16.40 26.56 -30.82
N ALA A 282 -15.88 25.55 -30.11
CA ALA A 282 -15.21 25.77 -28.84
C ALA A 282 -13.97 26.66 -29.00
N HIS A 283 -13.15 26.40 -30.03
CA HIS A 283 -11.96 27.20 -30.32
C HIS A 283 -12.30 28.60 -30.90
N ILE A 284 -13.36 28.72 -31.70
CA ILE A 284 -13.90 30.03 -32.13
C ILE A 284 -14.30 30.88 -30.91
N ARG A 285 -14.91 30.29 -29.88
CA ARG A 285 -15.24 31.00 -28.63
C ARG A 285 -13.99 31.49 -27.88
N GLU A 286 -12.87 30.76 -27.96
CA GLU A 286 -11.60 31.25 -27.40
C GLU A 286 -11.13 32.53 -28.12
N HIS A 287 -11.20 32.54 -29.45
CA HIS A 287 -10.91 33.74 -30.24
C HIS A 287 -11.88 34.89 -29.96
N GLU A 288 -13.17 34.63 -29.76
CA GLU A 288 -14.15 35.64 -29.36
C GLU A 288 -13.81 36.24 -27.99
N ALA A 289 -13.39 35.42 -27.04
CA ALA A 289 -12.98 35.88 -25.72
C ALA A 289 -11.74 36.79 -25.79
N TYR A 290 -10.73 36.42 -26.59
CA TYR A 290 -9.55 37.27 -26.76
C TYR A 290 -9.83 38.52 -27.60
N GLU A 291 -10.71 38.46 -28.59
CA GLU A 291 -11.14 39.64 -29.34
C GLU A 291 -11.87 40.63 -28.45
N TYR A 292 -12.78 40.15 -27.59
CA TYR A 292 -13.42 40.98 -26.58
C TYR A 292 -12.40 41.60 -25.62
N LEU A 293 -11.40 40.83 -25.20
CA LEU A 293 -10.31 41.32 -24.35
C LEU A 293 -9.52 42.44 -25.02
N VAL A 294 -9.12 42.29 -26.29
CA VAL A 294 -8.38 43.30 -27.05
C VAL A 294 -9.25 44.55 -27.27
N GLN A 295 -10.53 44.40 -27.60
CA GLN A 295 -11.47 45.52 -27.73
C GLN A 295 -11.62 46.28 -26.41
N MET A 296 -11.74 45.58 -25.29
CA MET A 296 -11.82 46.21 -23.97
C MET A 296 -10.52 46.91 -23.57
N GLN A 297 -9.35 46.35 -23.90
CA GLN A 297 -8.06 47.04 -23.68
C GLN A 297 -7.94 48.32 -24.51
N GLN A 298 -8.44 48.32 -25.75
CA GLN A 298 -8.48 49.52 -26.60
C GLN A 298 -9.41 50.59 -26.01
N ILE A 299 -10.57 50.18 -25.48
CA ILE A 299 -11.54 51.07 -24.83
C ILE A 299 -11.00 51.66 -23.51
N ILE A 300 -10.30 50.84 -22.73
CA ILE A 300 -9.72 51.23 -21.43
C ILE A 300 -8.44 52.07 -21.62
N GLY A 301 -7.75 51.92 -22.76
CA GLY A 301 -6.48 52.58 -23.06
C GLY A 301 -5.30 52.06 -22.25
N GLN A 302 -5.44 50.88 -21.61
CA GLN A 302 -4.42 50.22 -20.81
C GLN A 302 -4.46 48.70 -21.06
N GLU A 303 -3.28 48.08 -21.14
CA GLU A 303 -3.18 46.61 -21.14
C GLU A 303 -3.63 46.05 -19.79
N LEU A 304 -4.44 44.99 -19.85
CA LEU A 304 -4.88 44.30 -18.64
C LEU A 304 -3.68 43.53 -18.04
N PRO A 305 -3.48 43.60 -16.71
CA PRO A 305 -2.40 42.90 -16.04
C PRO A 305 -2.57 41.37 -16.13
N SER A 306 -1.52 40.63 -15.79
CA SER A 306 -1.52 39.16 -15.90
C SER A 306 -2.52 38.50 -14.94
N LEU A 307 -2.90 37.24 -15.20
CA LEU A 307 -3.87 36.48 -14.39
C LEU A 307 -3.50 36.39 -12.90
N GLU A 308 -2.21 36.40 -12.57
CA GLU A 308 -1.70 36.38 -11.18
C GLU A 308 -1.90 37.73 -10.48
N GLU A 309 -1.71 38.83 -11.19
CA GLU A 309 -1.87 40.20 -10.68
C GLU A 309 -3.36 40.60 -10.55
N ILE A 310 -4.21 40.05 -11.41
CA ILE A 310 -5.67 40.23 -11.37
C ILE A 310 -6.28 39.62 -10.10
N GLN A 311 -5.62 38.69 -9.40
CA GLN A 311 -6.17 38.14 -8.15
C GLN A 311 -6.22 39.17 -7.00
N ASN A 312 -5.52 40.31 -7.12
CA ASN A 312 -5.56 41.37 -6.13
C ASN A 312 -6.87 42.19 -6.21
N PRO A 313 -7.67 42.27 -5.13
CA PRO A 313 -8.94 43.01 -5.12
C PRO A 313 -8.85 44.49 -5.54
N ASP A 314 -7.74 45.17 -5.23
CA ASP A 314 -7.57 46.58 -5.57
C ASP A 314 -7.39 46.78 -7.08
N ILE A 315 -6.67 45.86 -7.74
CA ILE A 315 -6.45 45.86 -9.19
C ILE A 315 -7.75 45.53 -9.91
N GLN A 316 -8.53 44.55 -9.41
CA GLN A 316 -9.84 44.22 -9.97
C GLN A 316 -10.79 45.42 -9.96
N ASN A 317 -10.86 46.15 -8.84
CA ASN A 317 -11.71 47.33 -8.71
C ASN A 317 -11.25 48.48 -9.62
N ALA A 318 -9.94 48.66 -9.78
CA ALA A 318 -9.38 49.66 -10.69
C ALA A 318 -9.73 49.37 -12.17
N ILE A 319 -9.61 48.10 -12.59
CA ILE A 319 -10.00 47.65 -13.93
C ILE A 319 -11.50 47.84 -14.14
N ALA A 320 -12.34 47.47 -13.18
CA ALA A 320 -13.79 47.63 -13.29
C ALA A 320 -14.21 49.10 -13.46
N LEU A 321 -13.58 50.03 -12.72
CA LEU A 321 -13.80 51.47 -12.86
C LEU A 321 -13.32 52.01 -14.22
N ALA A 322 -12.17 51.54 -14.70
CA ALA A 322 -11.62 51.96 -15.98
C ALA A 322 -12.45 51.44 -17.16
N ALA A 323 -12.90 50.19 -17.09
CA ALA A 323 -13.83 49.58 -18.04
C ALA A 323 -15.16 50.34 -18.10
N ALA A 324 -15.75 50.67 -16.95
CA ALA A 324 -17.00 51.42 -16.88
C ALA A 324 -16.89 52.81 -17.54
N ARG A 325 -15.78 53.53 -17.31
CA ARG A 325 -15.53 54.84 -17.94
C ARG A 325 -15.30 54.73 -19.44
N GLY A 326 -14.49 53.78 -19.89
CA GLY A 326 -14.22 53.59 -21.31
C GLY A 326 -15.48 53.22 -22.10
N LEU A 327 -16.38 52.40 -21.51
CA LEU A 327 -17.68 52.06 -22.11
C LEU A 327 -18.62 53.27 -22.24
N GLU A 328 -18.60 54.19 -21.26
CA GLU A 328 -19.36 55.44 -21.29
C GLU A 328 -18.83 56.40 -22.37
N GLU A 329 -17.51 56.52 -22.49
CA GLU A 329 -16.84 57.40 -23.47
C GLU A 329 -16.91 56.85 -24.91
N SER A 330 -16.89 55.53 -25.09
CA SER A 330 -16.96 54.90 -26.41
C SER A 330 -18.37 54.93 -27.03
N GLY A 331 -19.39 55.38 -26.28
CA GLY A 331 -20.79 55.45 -26.75
C GLY A 331 -21.45 54.10 -27.02
N ILE A 332 -20.76 52.99 -26.75
CA ILE A 332 -21.24 51.60 -26.93
C ILE A 332 -22.42 51.32 -25.98
N ALA A 333 -22.52 52.04 -24.85
CA ALA A 333 -23.67 52.01 -23.95
C ALA A 333 -25.01 52.38 -24.62
N ASN A 334 -25.00 53.04 -25.80
CA ASN A 334 -26.19 53.43 -26.55
C ASN A 334 -26.35 52.74 -27.92
N ALA A 335 -25.49 51.78 -28.29
CA ALA A 335 -25.50 51.14 -29.62
C ALA A 335 -25.92 49.66 -29.61
N SER A 336 -26.18 49.07 -28.44
CA SER A 336 -26.65 47.67 -28.29
C SER A 336 -28.02 47.57 -27.62
N THR A 337 -28.98 48.37 -28.08
CA THR A 337 -30.41 48.10 -27.84
C THR A 337 -31.18 48.24 -29.15
N GLN A 338 -30.96 47.30 -30.06
CA GLN A 338 -31.94 46.99 -31.09
C GLN A 338 -31.92 45.51 -31.50
N GLU A 339 -31.81 44.63 -30.51
CA GLU A 339 -32.60 43.40 -30.53
C GLU A 339 -33.44 43.39 -29.26
N THR A 340 -34.75 43.45 -29.46
CA THR A 340 -35.75 43.36 -28.41
C THR A 340 -35.64 41.99 -27.74
N ILE A 341 -34.90 41.93 -26.64
CA ILE A 341 -35.04 40.85 -25.67
C ILE A 341 -36.32 41.14 -24.91
N ASP A 342 -37.34 40.31 -25.16
CA ASP A 342 -38.64 40.36 -24.53
C ASP A 342 -38.47 40.24 -22.99
N PRO A 343 -38.84 41.25 -22.17
CA PRO A 343 -38.64 41.23 -20.71
C PRO A 343 -39.28 40.02 -20.02
N ASN A 344 -40.25 39.37 -20.68
CA ASN A 344 -40.89 38.15 -20.19
C ASN A 344 -40.02 36.90 -20.32
N GLN A 345 -39.05 36.83 -21.24
CA GLN A 345 -38.18 35.65 -21.40
C GLN A 345 -37.08 35.59 -20.34
N LEU A 346 -36.54 36.74 -19.93
CA LEU A 346 -35.52 36.82 -18.88
C LEU A 346 -36.07 36.48 -17.49
N VAL A 347 -37.31 36.92 -17.21
CA VAL A 347 -38.03 36.58 -15.98
C VAL A 347 -38.43 35.10 -15.97
N LEU A 348 -38.81 34.52 -17.11
CA LEU A 348 -39.08 33.08 -17.22
C LEU A 348 -37.81 32.24 -17.01
N ALA A 349 -36.67 32.70 -17.54
CA ALA A 349 -35.38 32.03 -17.35
C ALA A 349 -34.89 32.10 -15.90
N ASP A 350 -35.02 33.24 -15.22
CA ASP A 350 -34.67 33.38 -13.79
C ASP A 350 -35.61 32.58 -12.87
N ILE A 351 -36.90 32.49 -13.23
CA ILE A 351 -37.87 31.63 -12.52
C ILE A 351 -37.54 30.15 -12.76
N GLN A 352 -37.26 29.73 -14.00
CA GLN A 352 -36.86 28.36 -14.31
C GLN A 352 -35.54 27.97 -13.65
N GLN A 353 -34.59 28.89 -13.56
CA GLN A 353 -33.30 28.65 -12.91
C GLN A 353 -33.47 28.52 -11.38
N LYS A 354 -34.31 29.38 -10.76
CA LYS A 354 -34.68 29.22 -9.35
C LYS A 354 -35.48 27.96 -9.07
N GLU A 355 -36.40 27.57 -9.95
CA GLU A 355 -37.16 26.32 -9.81
C GLU A 355 -36.23 25.10 -9.93
N ALA A 356 -35.32 25.09 -10.90
CA ALA A 356 -34.32 24.01 -11.05
C ALA A 356 -33.35 23.94 -9.85
N GLU A 357 -32.94 25.08 -9.29
CA GLU A 357 -32.11 25.12 -8.09
C GLU A 357 -32.87 24.63 -6.85
N THR A 358 -34.16 24.96 -6.74
CA THR A 358 -35.03 24.51 -5.65
C THR A 358 -35.32 23.01 -5.77
N GLU A 359 -35.60 22.50 -6.96
CA GLU A 359 -35.74 21.06 -7.23
C GLU A 359 -34.45 20.29 -6.95
N SER A 360 -33.29 20.84 -7.32
CA SER A 360 -31.98 20.25 -7.01
C SER A 360 -31.77 20.17 -5.50
N LYS A 361 -32.05 21.25 -4.76
CA LYS A 361 -31.99 21.27 -3.29
C LYS A 361 -32.95 20.29 -2.64
N GLU A 362 -34.18 20.16 -3.15
CA GLU A 362 -35.16 19.18 -2.67
C GLU A 362 -34.74 17.74 -2.99
N ARG A 363 -34.17 17.47 -4.17
CA ARG A 363 -33.65 16.15 -4.53
C ARG A 363 -32.48 15.76 -3.64
N ILE A 364 -31.55 16.69 -3.37
CA ILE A 364 -30.44 16.48 -2.45
C ILE A 364 -30.96 16.24 -1.03
N ALA A 365 -31.96 16.99 -0.57
CA ALA A 365 -32.58 16.78 0.73
C ALA A 365 -33.25 15.40 0.83
N LYS A 366 -33.99 14.98 -0.19
CA LYS A 366 -34.62 13.64 -0.26
C LYS A 366 -33.57 12.53 -0.24
N LEU A 367 -32.53 12.63 -1.07
CA LEU A 367 -31.43 11.67 -1.10
C LEU A 367 -30.70 11.59 0.25
N LYS A 368 -30.50 12.72 0.93
CA LYS A 368 -29.94 12.73 2.30
C LYS A 368 -30.87 12.02 3.28
N THR A 369 -32.17 12.31 3.26
CA THR A 369 -33.12 11.61 4.13
C THR A 369 -33.22 10.11 3.84
N GLU A 370 -33.17 9.70 2.57
CA GLU A 370 -33.15 8.28 2.18
C GLU A 370 -31.85 7.61 2.64
N THR A 371 -30.71 8.29 2.50
CA THR A 371 -29.42 7.80 2.99
C THR A 371 -29.42 7.65 4.51
N ASP A 372 -30.02 8.59 5.23
CA ASP A 372 -30.12 8.54 6.69
C ASP A 372 -31.08 7.43 7.16
N ILE A 373 -32.21 7.22 6.45
CA ILE A 373 -33.12 6.09 6.69
C ILE A 373 -32.40 4.76 6.41
N PHE A 374 -31.64 4.67 5.32
CA PHE A 374 -30.91 3.46 4.95
C PHE A 374 -29.78 3.15 5.96
N LYS A 375 -29.06 4.17 6.43
CA LYS A 375 -28.08 4.03 7.52
C LYS A 375 -28.74 3.54 8.81
N ALA A 376 -29.88 4.12 9.18
CA ALA A 376 -30.62 3.68 10.36
C ALA A 376 -31.12 2.24 10.25
N GLN A 377 -31.55 1.79 9.06
CA GLN A 377 -31.92 0.40 8.80
C GLN A 377 -30.71 -0.55 8.91
N LEU A 378 -29.58 -0.19 8.32
CA LEU A 378 -28.34 -0.98 8.42
C LEU A 378 -27.85 -1.10 9.86
N ASP A 379 -27.93 -0.02 10.64
CA ASP A 379 -27.53 -0.05 12.05
C ASP A 379 -28.49 -0.91 12.89
N PHE A 380 -29.79 -0.86 12.61
CA PHE A 380 -30.77 -1.76 13.22
C PHE A 380 -30.51 -3.24 12.88
N GLU A 381 -30.20 -3.56 11.62
CA GLU A 381 -29.85 -4.92 11.21
C GLU A 381 -28.54 -5.41 11.86
N LYS A 382 -27.52 -4.55 11.93
CA LYS A 382 -26.27 -4.87 12.64
C LYS A 382 -26.52 -5.16 14.11
N GLU A 383 -27.36 -4.37 14.77
CA GLU A 383 -27.66 -4.55 16.18
C GLU A 383 -28.47 -5.83 16.41
N LYS A 384 -29.43 -6.15 15.53
CA LYS A 384 -30.15 -7.42 15.53
C LYS A 384 -29.20 -8.63 15.34
N ALA A 385 -28.30 -8.57 14.36
CA ALA A 385 -27.33 -9.64 14.12
C ALA A 385 -26.35 -9.82 15.30
N LYS A 386 -26.00 -8.73 15.98
CA LYS A 386 -25.17 -8.78 17.19
C LYS A 386 -25.91 -9.41 18.38
N ILE A 387 -27.21 -9.15 18.52
CA ILE A 387 -28.05 -9.79 19.54
C ILE A 387 -28.15 -11.30 19.26
N GLU A 388 -28.47 -11.68 18.03
CA GLU A 388 -28.57 -13.09 17.61
C GLU A 388 -27.25 -13.84 17.84
N SER A 389 -26.12 -13.25 17.44
CA SER A 389 -24.79 -13.84 17.70
C SER A 389 -24.50 -14.00 19.20
N ASN A 390 -24.91 -13.04 20.03
CA ASN A 390 -24.73 -13.15 21.49
C ASN A 390 -25.65 -14.22 22.11
N GLU A 391 -26.87 -14.39 21.59
CA GLU A 391 -27.80 -15.44 22.00
C GLU A 391 -27.25 -16.82 21.64
N ASP A 392 -26.73 -17.00 20.43
CA ASP A 392 -26.10 -18.25 19.97
C ASP A 392 -24.88 -18.60 20.83
N ILE A 393 -24.02 -17.61 21.12
CA ILE A 393 -22.86 -17.80 22.00
C ILE A 393 -23.31 -18.19 23.43
N ALA A 394 -24.41 -17.62 23.92
CA ALA A 394 -24.95 -17.96 25.23
C ALA A 394 -25.56 -19.37 25.26
N GLN A 395 -26.25 -19.79 24.20
CA GLN A 395 -26.79 -21.16 24.06
C GLN A 395 -25.66 -22.19 23.99
N LEU A 396 -24.65 -21.97 23.16
CA LEU A 396 -23.48 -22.87 23.06
C LEU A 396 -22.72 -22.97 24.38
N LYS A 397 -22.60 -21.87 25.14
CA LYS A 397 -22.03 -21.90 26.49
C LYS A 397 -22.88 -22.72 27.45
N SER A 398 -24.21 -22.57 27.41
CA SER A 398 -25.12 -23.36 28.24
C SER A 398 -25.07 -24.85 27.88
N GLU A 399 -25.00 -25.21 26.60
CA GLU A 399 -24.90 -26.60 26.15
C GLU A 399 -23.58 -27.23 26.57
N THR A 400 -22.46 -26.51 26.41
CA THR A 400 -21.14 -27.00 26.84
C THR A 400 -21.01 -27.13 28.36
N GLU A 401 -21.70 -26.30 29.15
CA GLU A 401 -21.79 -26.46 30.60
C GLU A 401 -22.66 -27.66 30.99
N LEU A 402 -23.78 -27.90 30.28
CA LEU A 402 -24.62 -29.08 30.49
C LEU A 402 -23.87 -30.38 30.17
N GLU A 403 -23.15 -30.45 29.04
CA GLU A 403 -22.32 -31.61 28.68
C GLU A 403 -21.21 -31.87 29.71
N LYS A 404 -20.58 -30.82 30.24
CA LYS A 404 -19.59 -30.95 31.31
C LYS A 404 -20.22 -31.47 32.61
N SER A 405 -21.43 -31.03 32.93
CA SER A 405 -22.15 -31.49 34.13
C SER A 405 -22.67 -32.92 34.03
N SER A 406 -22.97 -33.40 32.81
CA SER A 406 -23.45 -34.76 32.57
C SER A 406 -22.32 -35.81 32.48
N ASN A 407 -21.06 -35.38 32.39
CA ASN A 407 -19.86 -36.23 32.33
C ASN A 407 -19.08 -36.28 33.66
N GLN A 408 -19.62 -35.70 34.74
CA GLN A 408 -19.20 -35.91 36.13
C GLN A 408 -20.23 -36.78 36.85
#